data_AF-A0A358G0G2-F1
#
_entry.id   AF-A0A358G0G2-F1
#
_cell.length_a   1.000
_cell.length_b   1.000
_cell.length_c   1.000
_cell.angle_alpha   90.00
_cell.angle_beta   90.00
_cell.angle_gamma   90.00
#
_symmetry.space_group_name_H-M   'P 1'
#
loop_
_entity.id
_entity.type
_entity.pdbx_description
1 polymer ?
#
loop_
_entity_poly.entity_id
_entity_poly.type
_entity_poly.pdbx_seq_one_letter_code
_entity_poly.pdbx_strand_id
1 'polypeptide(L)'
;MTLTPISDGAREYLLALADDEHMMGSHLAWWIGIAPFLEEDLSLCSIAQDELGHAIALYEILVDDVDHFALRRQPSDYRSCSFVEMALPQWEDTLIRHWLYDVGEQIRWNALVDSSVPELSSVAQRALAEESFHRSHSTLLLRRSLSGSEEARQRLVSSMESLLPQSMSIWSPVVGEADAFADGVTSLLSSDAESAYSEAVQADLNEWGVVLNWAPTAASPNDRVARAEGFDEFHASLNLVLDLDPDTEW
;
A
#
# COMPACT_ATOMS: atom_id res chain seq x y z
N MET A 1 -23.40 1.67 13.09
CA MET A 1 -22.91 2.65 14.10
C MET A 1 -23.22 4.05 13.55
N THR A 2 -23.14 5.14 14.30
CA THR A 2 -23.13 6.47 13.63
C THR A 2 -21.69 6.75 13.23
N LEU A 3 -21.43 6.84 11.92
CA LEU A 3 -20.10 7.15 11.38
C LEU A 3 -19.52 8.42 12.00
N THR A 4 -18.21 8.43 12.24
CA THR A 4 -17.51 9.60 12.78
C THR A 4 -17.63 10.76 11.79
N PRO A 5 -18.12 11.94 12.21
CA PRO A 5 -18.30 13.05 11.29
C PRO A 5 -16.95 13.64 10.91
N ILE A 6 -16.56 13.45 9.65
CA ILE A 6 -15.36 14.02 9.02
C ILE A 6 -15.76 14.77 7.74
N SER A 7 -14.95 15.72 7.30
CA SER A 7 -15.23 16.48 6.07
C SER A 7 -15.17 15.60 4.82
N ASP A 8 -15.83 15.99 3.74
CA ASP A 8 -15.78 15.26 2.47
C ASP A 8 -14.33 15.11 1.97
N GLY A 9 -13.49 16.13 2.18
CA GLY A 9 -12.07 16.07 1.83
C GLY A 9 -11.29 15.06 2.67
N ALA A 10 -11.52 15.02 3.99
CA ALA A 10 -10.97 13.97 4.84
C ALA A 10 -11.46 12.56 4.46
N ARG A 11 -12.72 12.42 4.03
CA ARG A 11 -13.25 11.13 3.55
C ARG A 11 -12.52 10.64 2.31
N GLU A 12 -12.33 11.50 1.30
CA GLU A 12 -11.58 11.12 0.09
C GLU A 12 -10.11 10.82 0.41
N TYR A 13 -9.50 11.55 1.35
CA TYR A 13 -8.14 11.28 1.81
C TYR A 13 -8.00 9.87 2.43
N LEU A 14 -8.89 9.52 3.37
CA LEU A 14 -8.89 8.20 4.00
C LEU A 14 -9.27 7.09 3.03
N LEU A 15 -10.16 7.37 2.06
CA LEU A 15 -10.53 6.41 1.03
C LEU A 15 -9.33 6.03 0.16
N ALA A 16 -8.50 7.01 -0.22
CA ALA A 16 -7.29 6.74 -0.99
C ALA A 16 -6.30 5.82 -0.25
N LEU A 17 -6.14 6.03 1.06
CA LEU A 17 -5.32 5.14 1.89
C LEU A 17 -5.96 3.75 2.02
N ALA A 18 -7.26 3.66 2.33
CA ALA A 18 -7.97 2.38 2.47
C ALA A 18 -7.92 1.53 1.20
N ASP A 19 -8.03 2.19 0.05
CA ASP A 19 -7.91 1.54 -1.26
C ASP A 19 -6.47 1.08 -1.52
N ASP A 20 -5.45 1.85 -1.09
CA ASP A 20 -4.06 1.42 -1.21
C ASP A 20 -3.80 0.13 -0.41
N GLU A 21 -4.18 0.13 0.88
CA GLU A 21 -4.09 -1.03 1.79
C GLU A 21 -4.81 -2.25 1.21
N HIS A 22 -6.03 -2.05 0.69
CA HIS A 22 -6.82 -3.13 0.12
C HIS A 22 -6.14 -3.76 -1.11
N MET A 23 -5.66 -2.92 -2.04
CA MET A 23 -5.00 -3.41 -3.24
C MET A 23 -3.67 -4.10 -2.90
N MET A 24 -2.86 -3.52 -2.01
CA MET A 24 -1.59 -4.10 -1.59
C MET A 24 -1.79 -5.44 -0.90
N GLY A 25 -2.64 -5.51 0.12
CA GLY A 25 -2.96 -6.75 0.82
C GLY A 25 -3.51 -7.84 -0.10
N SER A 26 -4.39 -7.49 -1.05
CA SER A 26 -4.91 -8.43 -2.04
C SER A 26 -3.83 -8.99 -2.98
N HIS A 27 -2.91 -8.13 -3.42
CA HIS A 27 -1.76 -8.56 -4.24
C HIS A 27 -0.81 -9.47 -3.48
N LEU A 28 -0.55 -9.21 -2.19
CA LEU A 28 0.29 -10.08 -1.36
C LEU A 28 -0.39 -11.42 -1.09
N ALA A 29 -1.70 -11.43 -0.86
CA ALA A 29 -2.48 -12.65 -0.65
C ALA A 29 -2.41 -13.61 -1.85
N TRP A 30 -2.27 -13.09 -3.07
CA TRP A 30 -2.12 -13.90 -4.28
C TRP A 30 -0.88 -14.82 -4.25
N TRP A 31 0.19 -14.44 -3.54
CA TRP A 31 1.41 -15.22 -3.43
C TRP A 31 1.36 -16.37 -2.42
N ILE A 32 0.29 -16.44 -1.60
CA ILE A 32 0.17 -17.46 -0.56
C ILE A 32 0.12 -18.86 -1.18
N GLY A 33 1.08 -19.71 -0.81
CA GLY A 33 1.22 -21.09 -1.28
C GLY A 33 2.10 -21.23 -2.53
N ILE A 34 2.66 -20.12 -3.03
CA ILE A 34 3.60 -20.10 -4.16
C ILE A 34 4.85 -19.24 -3.88
N ALA A 35 5.05 -18.78 -2.65
CA ALA A 35 6.26 -18.07 -2.25
C ALA A 35 7.49 -19.00 -2.33
N PRO A 36 8.72 -18.48 -2.40
CA PRO A 36 9.91 -19.28 -2.69
C PRO A 36 10.30 -20.30 -1.60
N PHE A 37 9.77 -20.16 -0.38
CA PHE A 37 9.95 -21.12 0.72
C PHE A 37 8.83 -20.98 1.77
N LEU A 38 8.62 -22.02 2.58
CA LEU A 38 7.47 -22.12 3.48
C LEU A 38 7.43 -21.01 4.56
N GLU A 39 8.58 -20.62 5.08
CA GLU A 39 8.64 -19.51 6.04
C GLU A 39 8.27 -18.17 5.38
N GLU A 40 8.52 -18.02 4.07
CA GLU A 40 8.09 -16.84 3.33
C GLU A 40 6.58 -16.85 3.10
N ASP A 41 6.00 -18.00 2.72
CA ASP A 41 4.54 -18.14 2.60
C ASP A 41 3.84 -17.72 3.90
N LEU A 42 4.37 -18.13 5.06
CA LEU A 42 3.81 -17.77 6.35
C LEU A 42 3.97 -16.27 6.65
N SER A 43 5.13 -15.69 6.32
CA SER A 43 5.41 -14.27 6.55
C SER A 43 4.51 -13.39 5.69
N LEU A 44 4.42 -13.69 4.38
CA LEU A 44 3.52 -13.00 3.45
C LEU A 44 2.04 -13.15 3.82
N CYS A 45 1.63 -14.32 4.30
CA CYS A 45 0.27 -14.51 4.79
C CYS A 45 -0.04 -13.58 5.97
N SER A 46 0.89 -13.42 6.91
CA SER A 46 0.74 -12.48 8.03
C SER A 46 0.66 -11.04 7.54
N ILE A 47 1.58 -10.63 6.66
CA ILE A 47 1.62 -9.26 6.13
C ILE A 47 0.34 -8.95 5.36
N ALA A 48 -0.07 -9.82 4.43
CA ALA A 48 -1.30 -9.64 3.67
C ALA A 48 -2.54 -9.56 4.56
N GLN A 49 -2.57 -10.31 5.66
CA GLN A 49 -3.66 -10.23 6.63
C GLN A 49 -3.68 -8.88 7.35
N ASP A 50 -2.52 -8.36 7.74
CA ASP A 50 -2.41 -7.08 8.44
C ASP A 50 -2.84 -5.92 7.53
N GLU A 51 -2.37 -5.88 6.28
CA GLU A 51 -2.75 -4.91 5.23
C GLU A 51 -4.25 -4.90 4.95
N LEU A 52 -4.86 -6.08 4.75
CA LEU A 52 -6.32 -6.19 4.59
C LEU A 52 -7.06 -5.77 5.86
N GLY A 53 -6.49 -6.04 7.04
CA GLY A 53 -7.01 -5.56 8.32
C GLY A 53 -6.94 -4.04 8.49
N HIS A 54 -5.90 -3.39 7.94
CA HIS A 54 -5.78 -1.94 7.89
C HIS A 54 -6.85 -1.35 6.96
N ALA A 55 -7.02 -1.93 5.77
CA ALA A 55 -8.06 -1.54 4.83
C ALA A 55 -9.47 -1.61 5.45
N ILE A 56 -9.81 -2.74 6.09
CA ILE A 56 -11.09 -2.92 6.78
C ILE A 56 -11.29 -1.83 7.84
N ALA A 57 -10.29 -1.63 8.71
CA ALA A 57 -10.39 -0.64 9.77
C ALA A 57 -10.55 0.80 9.26
N LEU A 58 -9.96 1.13 8.11
CA LEU A 58 -10.16 2.42 7.45
C LEU A 58 -11.56 2.52 6.81
N TYR A 59 -12.05 1.47 6.15
CA TYR A 59 -13.39 1.47 5.58
C TYR A 59 -14.48 1.55 6.64
N GLU A 60 -14.30 0.94 7.81
CA GLU A 60 -15.25 1.03 8.95
C GLU A 60 -15.46 2.48 9.44
N ILE A 61 -14.49 3.38 9.20
CA ILE A 61 -14.64 4.82 9.48
C ILE A 61 -15.51 5.51 8.42
N LEU A 62 -15.51 4.97 7.19
CA LEU A 62 -16.10 5.60 6.00
C LEU A 62 -17.52 5.13 5.70
N VAL A 63 -17.82 3.86 5.92
CA VAL A 63 -19.06 3.20 5.47
C VAL A 63 -19.58 2.20 6.50
N ASP A 64 -20.89 1.95 6.48
CA ASP A 64 -21.51 0.93 7.34
C ASP A 64 -21.36 -0.50 6.77
N ASP A 65 -21.42 -0.67 5.45
CA ASP A 65 -21.30 -1.97 4.75
C ASP A 65 -19.93 -2.05 4.06
N VAL A 66 -18.93 -2.52 4.81
CA VAL A 66 -17.54 -2.58 4.37
C VAL A 66 -17.36 -3.56 3.24
N ASP A 67 -17.93 -4.77 3.32
CA ASP A 67 -17.71 -5.81 2.31
C ASP A 67 -18.29 -5.42 0.96
N HIS A 68 -19.53 -4.90 0.93
CA HIS A 68 -20.12 -4.40 -0.31
C HIS A 68 -19.28 -3.26 -0.89
N PHE A 69 -18.89 -2.31 -0.05
CA PHE A 69 -18.10 -1.16 -0.51
C PHE A 69 -16.72 -1.56 -1.00
N ALA A 70 -16.01 -2.42 -0.28
CA ALA A 70 -14.66 -2.84 -0.61
C ALA A 70 -14.62 -3.67 -1.90
N LEU A 71 -15.61 -4.54 -2.14
CA LEU A 71 -15.54 -5.55 -3.21
C LEU A 71 -16.43 -5.24 -4.43
N ARG A 72 -17.55 -4.51 -4.27
CA ARG A 72 -18.55 -4.32 -5.35
C ARG A 72 -18.52 -2.96 -6.04
N ARG A 73 -17.64 -2.05 -5.61
CA ARG A 73 -17.43 -0.75 -6.28
C ARG A 73 -17.05 -0.93 -7.74
N GLN A 74 -17.42 0.02 -8.61
CA GLN A 74 -16.90 0.00 -9.97
C GLN A 74 -15.41 0.33 -9.94
N PRO A 75 -14.60 -0.16 -10.91
CA PRO A 75 -13.18 0.17 -10.97
C PRO A 75 -12.87 1.67 -10.89
N SER A 76 -13.70 2.52 -11.48
CA SER A 76 -13.57 3.99 -11.43
C SER A 76 -13.80 4.61 -10.04
N ASP A 77 -14.38 3.86 -9.12
CA ASP A 77 -14.74 4.33 -7.78
C ASP A 77 -13.62 4.10 -6.75
N TYR A 78 -12.55 3.39 -7.14
CA TYR A 78 -11.35 3.24 -6.33
C TYR A 78 -10.47 4.51 -6.43
N ARG A 79 -9.65 4.71 -5.40
CA ARG A 79 -8.72 5.83 -5.16
C ARG A 79 -7.30 5.36 -4.85
N SER A 80 -7.03 4.06 -4.99
CA SER A 80 -5.68 3.49 -4.95
C SER A 80 -4.75 4.19 -5.95
N CYS A 81 -3.46 4.26 -5.62
CA CYS A 81 -2.42 4.69 -6.54
C CYS A 81 -2.07 3.57 -7.52
N SER A 82 -1.47 3.94 -8.65
CA SER A 82 -1.07 2.94 -9.64
C SER A 82 -0.07 1.91 -9.10
N PHE A 83 0.77 2.28 -8.12
CA PHE A 83 1.85 1.40 -7.63
C PHE A 83 1.33 0.09 -7.04
N VAL A 84 0.26 0.17 -6.26
CA VAL A 84 -0.38 -0.99 -5.62
C VAL A 84 -1.35 -1.70 -6.56
N GLU A 85 -1.72 -1.11 -7.69
CA GLU A 85 -2.63 -1.73 -8.66
C GLU A 85 -1.90 -2.64 -9.64
N MET A 86 -0.65 -2.31 -9.99
CA MET A 86 0.10 -2.99 -11.05
C MET A 86 0.26 -4.49 -10.78
N ALA A 87 0.06 -5.28 -11.83
CA ALA A 87 0.37 -6.70 -11.82
C ALA A 87 1.89 -6.92 -11.91
N LEU A 88 2.47 -7.53 -10.87
CA LEU A 88 3.90 -7.84 -10.79
C LEU A 88 4.10 -9.36 -10.74
N PRO A 89 4.21 -10.05 -11.90
CA PRO A 89 4.22 -11.51 -11.95
C PRO A 89 5.55 -12.13 -11.49
N GLN A 90 6.60 -11.33 -11.29
CA GLN A 90 7.89 -11.81 -10.82
C GLN A 90 7.99 -11.65 -9.30
N TRP A 91 8.61 -12.64 -8.66
CA TRP A 91 8.81 -12.65 -7.21
C TRP A 91 9.65 -11.46 -6.74
N GLU A 92 10.75 -11.14 -7.44
CA GLU A 92 11.59 -9.99 -7.11
C GLU A 92 10.81 -8.68 -7.12
N ASP A 93 9.91 -8.49 -8.09
CA ASP A 93 9.09 -7.29 -8.19
C ASP A 93 8.13 -7.15 -7.02
N THR A 94 7.55 -8.27 -6.57
CA THR A 94 6.71 -8.28 -5.37
C THR A 94 7.50 -7.94 -4.11
N LEU A 95 8.71 -8.50 -3.96
CA LEU A 95 9.57 -8.19 -2.80
C LEU A 95 10.02 -6.72 -2.80
N ILE A 96 10.35 -6.16 -3.97
CA ILE A 96 10.69 -4.74 -4.11
C ILE A 96 9.46 -3.86 -3.84
N ARG A 97 8.28 -4.20 -4.36
CA ARG A 97 7.04 -3.47 -4.07
C ARG A 97 6.72 -3.46 -2.58
N HIS A 98 6.78 -4.61 -1.92
CA HIS A 98 6.58 -4.74 -0.48
C HIS A 98 7.52 -3.81 0.29
N TRP A 99 8.84 -3.90 0.06
CA TRP A 99 9.80 -3.00 0.68
C TRP A 99 9.49 -1.51 0.44
N LEU A 100 9.23 -1.12 -0.82
CA LEU A 100 8.96 0.27 -1.18
C LEU A 100 7.65 0.78 -0.60
N TYR A 101 6.64 -0.08 -0.43
CA TYR A 101 5.36 0.28 0.15
C TYR A 101 5.48 0.47 1.67
N ASP A 102 6.11 -0.47 2.39
CA ASP A 102 6.32 -0.38 3.85
C ASP A 102 7.07 0.91 4.26
N VAL A 103 8.05 1.36 3.45
CA VAL A 103 8.76 2.64 3.70
C VAL A 103 7.76 3.80 3.69
N GLY A 104 6.83 3.79 2.73
CA GLY A 104 5.81 4.82 2.60
C GLY A 104 4.74 4.71 3.69
N GLU A 105 4.32 3.50 4.04
CA GLU A 105 3.39 3.24 5.13
C GLU A 105 3.89 3.70 6.48
N GLN A 106 5.15 3.42 6.82
CA GLN A 106 5.72 3.93 8.06
C GLN A 106 5.60 5.45 8.14
N ILE A 107 5.75 6.18 7.03
CA ILE A 107 5.57 7.64 7.00
C ILE A 107 4.10 8.02 7.11
N ARG A 108 3.22 7.38 6.34
CA ARG A 108 1.77 7.66 6.32
C ARG A 108 1.14 7.38 7.68
N TRP A 109 1.37 6.22 8.28
CA TRP A 109 0.79 5.88 9.58
C TRP A 109 1.32 6.77 10.70
N ASN A 110 2.61 7.14 10.68
CA ASN A 110 3.15 8.12 11.63
C ASN A 110 2.46 9.47 11.53
N ALA A 111 2.02 9.88 10.33
CA ALA A 111 1.30 11.14 10.16
C ALA A 111 -0.12 11.12 10.78
N LEU A 112 -0.68 9.93 11.04
CA LEU A 112 -2.05 9.71 11.50
C LEU A 112 -2.16 9.36 13.00
N VAL A 113 -1.05 9.12 13.71
CA VAL A 113 -1.09 8.69 15.13
C VAL A 113 -1.78 9.69 16.05
N ASP A 114 -1.65 10.98 15.77
CA ASP A 114 -2.25 12.07 16.55
C ASP A 114 -3.48 12.68 15.83
N SER A 115 -4.14 11.89 14.98
CA SER A 115 -5.30 12.34 14.21
C SER A 115 -6.42 12.90 15.11
N SER A 116 -7.09 13.94 14.61
CA SER A 116 -8.31 14.48 15.21
C SER A 116 -9.50 13.50 15.21
N VAL A 117 -9.40 12.42 14.42
CA VAL A 117 -10.35 11.30 14.37
C VAL A 117 -9.88 10.21 15.33
N PRO A 118 -10.53 10.00 16.49
CA PRO A 118 -10.03 9.09 17.53
C PRO A 118 -9.90 7.63 17.08
N GLU A 119 -10.84 7.16 16.25
CA GLU A 119 -10.80 5.82 15.67
C GLU A 119 -9.56 5.65 14.79
N LEU A 120 -9.27 6.64 13.92
CA LEU A 120 -8.11 6.61 13.03
C LEU A 120 -6.79 6.65 13.80
N SER A 121 -6.68 7.49 14.83
CA SER A 121 -5.50 7.54 15.71
C SER A 121 -5.21 6.17 16.34
N SER A 122 -6.27 5.45 16.75
CA SER A 122 -6.15 4.10 17.31
C SER A 122 -5.71 3.07 16.26
N VAL A 123 -6.25 3.16 15.05
CA VAL A 123 -5.84 2.32 13.90
C VAL A 123 -4.37 2.56 13.56
N ALA A 124 -3.95 3.82 13.44
CA ALA A 124 -2.57 4.18 13.09
C ALA A 124 -1.53 3.68 14.12
N GLN A 125 -1.85 3.75 15.41
CA GLN A 125 -0.95 3.21 16.46
C GLN A 125 -0.77 1.69 16.36
N ARG A 126 -1.84 0.97 16.00
CA ARG A 126 -1.78 -0.48 15.78
C ARG A 126 -1.01 -0.80 14.50
N ALA A 127 -1.36 -0.15 13.39
CA ALA A 127 -0.71 -0.33 12.09
C ALA A 127 0.80 -0.10 12.20
N LEU A 128 1.27 0.95 12.87
CA LEU A 128 2.72 1.18 13.07
C LEU A 128 3.44 0.04 13.80
N ALA A 129 2.77 -0.65 14.72
CA ALA A 129 3.36 -1.78 15.41
C ALA A 129 3.53 -2.98 14.46
N GLU A 130 2.52 -3.22 13.60
CA GLU A 130 2.52 -4.25 12.55
C GLU A 130 3.56 -3.91 11.46
N GLU A 131 3.60 -2.66 10.99
CA GLU A 131 4.57 -2.16 10.00
C GLU A 131 6.04 -2.31 10.43
N SER A 132 6.31 -2.26 11.73
CA SER A 132 7.66 -2.49 12.23
C SER A 132 8.17 -3.91 11.93
N PHE A 133 7.26 -4.88 11.89
CA PHE A 133 7.54 -6.25 11.48
C PHE A 133 7.70 -6.34 9.95
N HIS A 134 6.83 -5.70 9.16
CA HIS A 134 6.91 -5.68 7.68
C HIS A 134 8.27 -5.16 7.21
N ARG A 135 8.64 -3.96 7.69
CA ARG A 135 9.95 -3.32 7.43
C ARG A 135 11.13 -4.21 7.79
N SER A 136 11.06 -4.89 8.93
CA SER A 136 12.13 -5.77 9.39
C SER A 136 12.25 -7.01 8.51
N HIS A 137 11.12 -7.59 8.12
CA HIS A 137 11.05 -8.75 7.22
C HIS A 137 11.59 -8.43 5.83
N SER A 138 11.04 -7.39 5.19
CA SER A 138 11.44 -6.98 3.84
C SER A 138 12.94 -6.64 3.77
N THR A 139 13.45 -5.91 4.77
CA THR A 139 14.88 -5.58 4.87
C THR A 139 15.76 -6.82 5.04
N LEU A 140 15.41 -7.74 5.94
CA LEU A 140 16.20 -8.95 6.17
C LEU A 140 16.26 -9.83 4.93
N LEU A 141 15.11 -10.03 4.27
CA LEU A 141 15.01 -10.85 3.08
C LEU A 141 15.77 -10.24 1.90
N LEU A 142 15.68 -8.91 1.70
CA LEU A 142 16.42 -8.21 0.67
C LEU A 142 17.92 -8.27 0.89
N ARG A 143 18.41 -8.02 2.11
CA ARG A 143 19.86 -8.14 2.42
C ARG A 143 20.39 -9.53 2.15
N ARG A 144 19.63 -10.56 2.56
CA ARG A 144 19.99 -11.97 2.30
C ARG A 144 20.04 -12.24 0.80
N SER A 145 19.05 -11.76 0.06
CA SER A 145 18.92 -12.04 -1.38
C SER A 145 19.94 -11.27 -2.23
N LEU A 146 20.25 -10.02 -1.87
CA LEU A 146 21.32 -9.21 -2.47
C LEU A 146 22.73 -9.76 -2.21
N SER A 147 22.90 -10.52 -1.13
CA SER A 147 24.13 -11.25 -0.79
C SER A 147 24.18 -12.66 -1.39
N GLY A 148 23.19 -13.02 -2.21
CA GLY A 148 23.07 -14.31 -2.88
C GLY A 148 23.99 -14.44 -4.09
N SER A 149 23.50 -15.10 -5.15
CA SER A 149 24.24 -15.18 -6.40
C SER A 149 24.24 -13.83 -7.14
N GLU A 150 25.19 -13.65 -8.05
CA GLU A 150 25.25 -12.46 -8.89
C GLU A 150 23.99 -12.31 -9.74
N GLU A 151 23.43 -13.42 -10.24
CA GLU A 151 22.16 -13.41 -10.98
C GLU A 151 20.98 -12.97 -10.11
N ALA A 152 20.90 -13.45 -8.86
CA ALA A 152 19.86 -13.04 -7.92
C ALA A 152 19.97 -11.54 -7.59
N ARG A 153 21.19 -11.05 -7.35
CA ARG A 153 21.46 -9.62 -7.15
C ARG A 153 21.04 -8.80 -8.37
N GLN A 154 21.40 -9.22 -9.58
CA GLN A 154 21.06 -8.50 -10.81
C GLN A 154 19.55 -8.40 -11.04
N ARG A 155 18.78 -9.47 -10.76
CA ARG A 155 17.31 -9.44 -10.85
C ARG A 155 16.70 -8.42 -9.89
N LEU A 156 17.14 -8.43 -8.62
CA LEU A 156 16.66 -7.47 -7.62
C LEU A 156 17.01 -6.03 -7.97
N VAL A 157 18.25 -5.77 -8.39
CA VAL A 157 18.69 -4.43 -8.79
C VAL A 157 17.92 -3.95 -10.02
N SER A 158 17.67 -4.82 -11.01
CA SER A 158 16.85 -4.48 -12.19
C SER A 158 15.40 -4.16 -11.81
N SER A 159 14.85 -4.91 -10.86
CA SER A 159 13.52 -4.68 -10.31
C SER A 159 13.44 -3.35 -9.56
N MET A 160 14.44 -3.03 -8.73
CA MET A 160 14.57 -1.72 -8.07
C MET A 160 14.63 -0.58 -9.08
N GLU A 161 15.46 -0.69 -10.13
CA GLU A 161 15.55 0.32 -11.20
C GLU A 161 14.20 0.58 -11.88
N SER A 162 13.41 -0.48 -12.07
CA SER A 162 12.09 -0.40 -12.68
C SER A 162 11.07 0.25 -11.74
N LEU A 163 11.02 -0.19 -10.47
CA LEU A 163 9.93 0.14 -9.55
C LEU A 163 10.15 1.41 -8.74
N LEU A 164 11.39 1.86 -8.53
CA LEU A 164 11.68 3.09 -7.79
C LEU A 164 10.96 4.34 -8.35
N PRO A 165 10.94 4.61 -9.67
CA PRO A 165 10.16 5.72 -10.21
C PRO A 165 8.65 5.52 -10.04
N GLN A 166 8.18 4.27 -10.07
CA GLN A 166 6.76 3.94 -10.01
C GLN A 166 6.20 4.07 -8.58
N SER A 167 7.02 3.79 -7.55
CA SER A 167 6.60 3.92 -6.15
C SER A 167 6.31 5.36 -5.73
N MET A 168 6.75 6.35 -6.52
CA MET A 168 6.39 7.74 -6.32
C MET A 168 4.88 7.99 -6.42
N SER A 169 4.12 7.11 -7.07
CA SER A 169 2.66 7.23 -7.15
C SER A 169 1.94 7.00 -5.82
N ILE A 170 2.61 6.44 -4.81
CA ILE A 170 2.11 6.44 -3.42
C ILE A 170 1.81 7.88 -2.96
N TRP A 171 2.57 8.86 -3.45
CA TRP A 171 2.44 10.28 -3.11
C TRP A 171 1.63 11.09 -4.13
N SER A 172 0.92 10.41 -5.04
CA SER A 172 0.00 11.05 -5.98
C SER A 172 -0.99 11.94 -5.23
N PRO A 173 -1.25 13.18 -5.70
CA PRO A 173 -2.14 14.11 -5.03
C PRO A 173 -3.51 13.49 -4.75
N VAL A 174 -3.96 13.61 -3.51
CA VAL A 174 -5.28 13.12 -3.08
C VAL A 174 -6.26 14.29 -3.00
N VAL A 175 -7.42 14.13 -3.63
CA VAL A 175 -8.51 15.10 -3.52
C VAL A 175 -8.90 15.23 -2.05
N GLY A 176 -8.93 16.45 -1.53
CA GLY A 176 -9.30 16.69 -0.14
C GLY A 176 -8.16 16.61 0.89
N GLU A 177 -6.92 16.33 0.47
CA GLU A 177 -5.76 16.30 1.40
C GLU A 177 -5.58 17.62 2.17
N ALA A 178 -5.77 18.76 1.51
CA ALA A 178 -5.67 20.06 2.17
C ALA A 178 -6.71 20.24 3.30
N ASP A 179 -7.91 19.70 3.10
CA ASP A 179 -8.96 19.70 4.12
C ASP A 179 -8.62 18.71 5.24
N ALA A 180 -8.17 17.51 4.89
CA ALA A 180 -7.72 16.49 5.86
C ALA A 180 -6.61 17.04 6.77
N PHE A 181 -5.64 17.76 6.22
CA PHE A 181 -4.58 18.43 6.98
C PHE A 181 -5.13 19.57 7.85
N ALA A 182 -5.99 20.43 7.30
CA ALA A 182 -6.59 21.54 8.05
C ALA A 182 -7.48 21.07 9.21
N ASP A 183 -8.16 19.95 9.03
CA ASP A 183 -9.03 19.30 10.02
C ASP A 183 -8.21 18.49 11.06
N GLY A 184 -6.90 18.38 10.89
CA GLY A 184 -6.01 17.61 11.77
C GLY A 184 -6.16 16.10 11.63
N VAL A 185 -6.73 15.61 10.52
CA VAL A 185 -6.83 14.17 10.23
C VAL A 185 -5.45 13.58 9.96
N THR A 186 -4.60 14.31 9.23
CA THR A 186 -3.18 14.00 9.02
C THR A 186 -2.32 15.18 9.44
N SER A 187 -1.11 14.89 9.93
CA SER A 187 -0.12 15.90 10.30
C SER A 187 0.92 16.19 9.22
N LEU A 188 0.85 15.51 8.06
CA LEU A 188 1.83 15.59 6.99
C LEU A 188 1.14 15.62 5.61
N LEU A 189 1.57 16.52 4.74
CA LEU A 189 1.15 16.58 3.35
C LEU A 189 1.97 15.61 2.48
N SER A 190 1.37 15.08 1.42
CA SER A 190 2.02 14.12 0.50
C SER A 190 3.31 14.67 -0.09
N SER A 191 3.41 15.98 -0.38
CA SER A 191 4.65 16.58 -0.89
C SER A 191 5.82 16.53 0.09
N ASP A 192 5.54 16.69 1.39
CA ASP A 192 6.56 16.60 2.44
C ASP A 192 6.92 15.14 2.71
N ALA A 193 5.91 14.26 2.70
CA ALA A 193 6.08 12.82 2.83
C ALA A 193 6.90 12.21 1.67
N GLU A 194 6.68 12.68 0.44
CA GLU A 194 7.43 12.28 -0.77
C GLU A 194 8.95 12.52 -0.60
N SER A 195 9.31 13.65 -0.01
CA SER A 195 10.71 14.00 0.25
C SER A 195 11.32 13.08 1.30
N ALA A 196 10.63 12.87 2.43
CA ALA A 196 11.06 11.96 3.48
C ALA A 196 11.19 10.50 2.99
N TYR A 197 10.26 10.07 2.13
CA TYR A 197 10.27 8.77 1.48
C TYR A 197 11.51 8.58 0.61
N SER A 198 11.79 9.55 -0.26
CA SER A 198 12.94 9.50 -1.16
C SER A 198 14.26 9.42 -0.39
N GLU A 199 14.36 10.15 0.72
CA GLU A 199 15.53 10.09 1.63
C GLU A 199 15.67 8.73 2.31
N ALA A 200 14.57 8.15 2.81
CA ALA A 200 14.56 6.84 3.46
C ALA A 200 14.94 5.71 2.48
N VAL A 201 14.35 5.70 1.28
CA VAL A 201 14.69 4.75 0.22
C VAL A 201 16.17 4.88 -0.18
N GLN A 202 16.68 6.10 -0.33
CA GLN A 202 18.09 6.30 -0.66
C GLN A 202 19.03 5.84 0.46
N ALA A 203 18.62 5.97 1.73
CA ALA A 203 19.38 5.47 2.87
C ALA A 203 19.48 3.94 2.86
N ASP A 204 18.38 3.23 2.59
CA ASP A 204 18.35 1.77 2.45
C ASP A 204 19.26 1.31 1.30
N LEU A 205 19.17 1.93 0.12
CA LEU A 205 20.03 1.61 -1.03
C LEU A 205 21.52 1.80 -0.71
N ASN A 206 21.88 2.89 -0.04
CA ASN A 206 23.24 3.16 0.40
C ASN A 206 23.74 2.10 1.39
N GLU A 207 22.91 1.70 2.34
CA GLU A 207 23.24 0.66 3.31
C GLU A 207 23.50 -0.68 2.63
N TRP A 208 22.73 -1.02 1.58
CA TRP A 208 22.87 -2.27 0.85
C TRP A 208 23.97 -2.23 -0.23
N GLY A 209 24.67 -1.11 -0.38
CA GLY A 209 25.68 -0.92 -1.42
C GLY A 209 25.10 -1.05 -2.83
N VAL A 210 23.87 -0.59 -3.02
CA VAL A 210 23.19 -0.55 -4.32
C VAL A 210 23.21 0.90 -4.81
N VAL A 211 23.81 1.11 -5.98
CA VAL A 211 23.94 2.45 -6.59
C VAL A 211 23.06 2.50 -7.82
N LEU A 212 21.94 3.20 -7.72
CA LEU A 212 20.99 3.40 -8.81
C LEU A 212 20.88 4.88 -9.15
N ASN A 213 20.82 5.19 -10.43
CA ASN A 213 20.55 6.54 -10.90
C ASN A 213 19.05 6.70 -11.13
N TRP A 214 18.30 6.86 -10.04
CA TRP A 214 16.87 7.14 -10.09
C TRP A 214 16.63 8.57 -9.62
N ALA A 215 15.68 9.25 -10.25
CA ALA A 215 15.20 10.56 -9.81
C ALA A 215 13.72 10.40 -9.47
N PRO A 216 13.29 10.79 -8.27
CA PRO A 216 11.87 10.87 -7.93
C PRO A 216 11.14 11.67 -9.01
N THR A 217 10.13 11.08 -9.64
CA THR A 217 9.25 11.77 -10.57
C THR A 217 7.92 11.99 -9.89
N ALA A 218 7.46 13.24 -9.88
CA ALA A 218 6.11 13.55 -9.41
C ALA A 218 5.09 12.70 -10.16
N ALA A 219 4.18 12.09 -9.42
CA ALA A 219 3.18 11.23 -10.00
C ALA A 219 2.15 12.01 -10.83
N SER A 220 1.43 11.29 -11.69
CA SER A 220 0.39 11.89 -12.53
C SER A 220 -0.73 12.48 -11.65
N PRO A 221 -1.25 13.69 -11.93
CA PRO A 221 -2.39 14.25 -11.20
C PRO A 221 -3.66 13.40 -11.25
N ASN A 222 -3.77 12.50 -12.24
CA ASN A 222 -4.91 11.61 -12.43
C ASN A 222 -4.63 10.17 -11.96
N ASP A 223 -3.47 9.90 -11.37
CA ASP A 223 -3.06 8.54 -10.97
C ASP A 223 -4.10 7.84 -10.08
N ARG A 224 -4.64 8.57 -9.10
CA ARG A 224 -5.65 8.11 -8.14
C ARG A 224 -7.04 7.86 -8.74
N VAL A 225 -7.23 8.12 -10.04
CA VAL A 225 -8.52 7.89 -10.75
C VAL A 225 -8.36 7.21 -12.11
N ALA A 226 -7.13 7.11 -12.62
CA ALA A 226 -6.78 6.39 -13.83
C ALA A 226 -6.20 5.03 -13.42
N ARG A 227 -7.01 3.98 -13.55
CA ARG A 227 -6.61 2.62 -13.16
C ARG A 227 -5.44 2.11 -14.00
N ALA A 228 -4.53 1.36 -13.35
CA ALA A 228 -3.41 0.72 -14.02
C ALA A 228 -3.87 -0.34 -15.04
N GLU A 229 -3.00 -0.66 -16.00
CA GLU A 229 -3.24 -1.78 -16.92
C GLU A 229 -3.41 -3.08 -16.13
N GLY A 230 -4.47 -3.85 -16.43
CA GLY A 230 -4.77 -5.10 -15.75
C GLY A 230 -5.65 -4.95 -14.49
N PHE A 231 -6.02 -3.72 -14.11
CA PHE A 231 -6.84 -3.50 -12.90
C PHE A 231 -8.24 -4.11 -13.01
N ASP A 232 -8.88 -4.05 -14.18
CA ASP A 232 -10.22 -4.63 -14.38
C ASP A 232 -10.20 -6.16 -14.18
N GLU A 233 -9.17 -6.84 -14.71
CA GLU A 233 -8.96 -8.28 -14.51
C GLU A 233 -8.66 -8.61 -13.05
N PHE A 234 -7.83 -7.80 -12.39
CA PHE A 234 -7.52 -7.96 -10.97
C PHE A 234 -8.78 -7.79 -10.10
N HIS A 235 -9.56 -6.72 -10.33
CA HIS A 235 -10.82 -6.46 -9.63
C HIS A 235 -11.85 -7.58 -9.84
N ALA A 236 -11.95 -8.11 -11.05
CA ALA A 236 -12.80 -9.28 -11.34
C ALA A 236 -12.34 -10.52 -10.54
N SER A 237 -11.04 -10.69 -10.32
CA SER A 237 -10.52 -11.81 -9.52
C SER A 237 -10.89 -11.70 -8.03
N LEU A 238 -10.96 -10.49 -7.48
CA LEU A 238 -11.41 -10.26 -6.09
C LEU A 238 -12.88 -10.68 -5.88
N ASN A 239 -13.69 -10.58 -6.94
CA ASN A 239 -15.11 -10.90 -6.93
C ASN A 239 -15.43 -12.36 -7.26
N LEU A 240 -14.42 -13.19 -7.57
CA LEU A 240 -14.63 -14.53 -8.13
C LEU A 240 -15.57 -15.40 -7.28
N VAL A 241 -15.44 -15.34 -5.95
CA VAL A 241 -16.29 -16.13 -5.03
C VAL A 241 -17.69 -15.52 -4.91
N LEU A 242 -17.78 -14.20 -4.79
CA LEU A 242 -19.06 -13.48 -4.68
C LEU A 242 -19.91 -13.62 -5.94
N ASP A 243 -19.29 -13.78 -7.10
CA ASP A 243 -19.99 -13.95 -8.38
C ASP A 243 -20.55 -15.36 -8.58
N LEU A 244 -20.16 -16.33 -7.74
CA LEU A 244 -20.75 -17.68 -7.77
C LEU A 244 -22.18 -17.69 -7.23
N ASP A 245 -22.45 -16.87 -6.21
CA ASP A 245 -23.77 -16.73 -5.59
C ASP A 245 -23.94 -15.32 -4.99
N PRO A 246 -24.42 -14.34 -5.78
CA PRO A 246 -24.55 -12.95 -5.35
C PRO A 246 -25.58 -12.70 -4.24
N ASP A 247 -26.46 -13.67 -3.98
CA ASP A 247 -27.54 -13.56 -2.99
C ASP A 247 -27.14 -14.17 -1.62
N THR A 248 -25.95 -14.78 -1.53
CA THR A 248 -25.46 -15.40 -0.28
C THR A 248 -24.88 -14.37 0.68
N GLU A 249 -25.36 -14.38 1.93
CA GLU A 249 -24.70 -13.76 3.08
C GLU A 249 -23.72 -14.78 3.71
N TRP A 250 -22.45 -14.39 3.84
CA TRP A 250 -21.34 -15.23 4.33
C TRP A 250 -21.03 -14.99 5.81
#